data_AF-A0A137SCF0-F1
#
_entry.id   AF-A0A137SCF0-F1
#
_cell.length_a   1.000
_cell.length_b   1.000
_cell.length_c   1.000
_cell.angle_alpha   90.00
_cell.angle_beta   90.00
_cell.angle_gamma   90.00
#
_symmetry.space_group_name_H-M   'P 1'
#
loop_
_entity.id
_entity.type
_entity.pdbx_description
1 polymer ?
#
loop_
_entity_poly.entity_id
_entity_poly.type
_entity_poly.pdbx_seq_one_letter_code
_entity_poly.pdbx_strand_id
1 'polypeptide(L)'
;MENQLKESWILAPHMLETSYLYNKASQLMWPHSVSISIVNAALSLEILFKSFHAQITGNENELNEKYRFNSKVVKRGSAHDLLDLFNALPEDIKSQFDSSFTVDILTKYRSTFVGERYIYELSAIGGGTGALMDIASRLIDKTVQIYRKRGCTDPWVVNYPKV
;
A
#
# COMPACT_ATOMS: atom_id res chain seq x y z
N MET A 1 15.55 -33.62 -0.73
CA MET A 1 14.43 -32.86 -1.32
C MET A 1 14.24 -31.63 -0.48
N GLU A 2 14.81 -30.52 -0.93
CA GLU A 2 14.70 -29.23 -0.26
C GLU A 2 13.23 -28.84 -0.16
N ASN A 3 12.79 -28.62 1.07
CA ASN A 3 11.53 -28.01 1.38
C ASN A 3 11.63 -26.55 0.96
N GLN A 4 11.46 -26.27 -0.33
CA GLN A 4 11.24 -24.91 -0.83
C GLN A 4 9.96 -24.44 -0.16
N LEU A 5 10.10 -23.68 0.92
CA LEU A 5 9.06 -22.79 1.42
C LEU A 5 8.59 -22.02 0.18
N LYS A 6 7.44 -22.42 -0.38
CA LYS A 6 6.72 -21.65 -1.38
C LYS A 6 6.60 -20.27 -0.76
N GLU A 7 7.38 -19.31 -1.25
CA GLU A 7 7.33 -17.95 -0.74
C GLU A 7 5.86 -17.51 -0.84
N SER A 8 5.27 -17.14 0.30
CA SER A 8 3.83 -16.96 0.43
C SER A 8 3.29 -15.78 -0.39
N TRP A 9 4.19 -14.96 -0.95
CA TRP A 9 3.89 -13.77 -1.73
C TRP A 9 5.01 -13.47 -2.75
N ILE A 10 4.64 -12.87 -3.88
CA ILE A 10 5.54 -12.48 -4.98
C ILE A 10 6.11 -11.08 -4.78
N LEU A 11 7.23 -10.76 -5.43
CA LEU A 11 7.69 -9.38 -5.57
C LEU A 11 6.82 -8.67 -6.62
N ALA A 12 6.19 -7.56 -6.26
CA ALA A 12 5.34 -6.77 -7.16
C ALA A 12 5.86 -5.31 -7.26
N PRO A 13 7.06 -5.10 -7.83
CA PRO A 13 7.76 -3.81 -7.80
C PRO A 13 6.95 -2.67 -8.45
N HIS A 14 6.25 -2.94 -9.55
CA HIS A 14 5.43 -1.92 -10.20
C HIS A 14 4.21 -1.50 -9.35
N MET A 15 3.66 -2.38 -8.50
CA MET A 15 2.66 -1.96 -7.50
C MET A 15 3.28 -1.12 -6.38
N LEU A 16 4.49 -1.46 -5.94
CA LEU A 16 5.22 -0.68 -4.93
C LEU A 16 5.56 0.72 -5.43
N GLU A 17 6.03 0.84 -6.68
CA GLU A 17 6.24 2.13 -7.36
C GLU A 17 4.93 2.92 -7.46
N THR A 18 3.84 2.27 -7.88
CA THR A 18 2.52 2.91 -7.95
C THR A 18 2.09 3.44 -6.58
N SER A 19 2.27 2.66 -5.51
CA SER A 19 2.00 3.08 -4.13
C SER A 19 2.83 4.32 -3.75
N TYR A 20 4.12 4.34 -4.08
CA TYR A 20 4.98 5.50 -3.90
C TYR A 20 4.46 6.74 -4.63
N LEU A 21 4.07 6.62 -5.89
CA LEU A 21 3.57 7.76 -6.69
C LEU A 21 2.30 8.36 -6.07
N TYR A 22 1.38 7.53 -5.56
CA TYR A 22 0.20 8.02 -4.85
C TYR A 22 0.54 8.70 -3.52
N ASN A 23 1.52 8.19 -2.77
CA ASN A 23 2.01 8.87 -1.57
C ASN A 23 2.68 10.21 -1.91
N LYS A 24 3.44 10.27 -3.02
CA LYS A 24 4.03 11.52 -3.50
C LYS A 24 2.96 12.53 -3.91
N ALA A 25 1.92 12.08 -4.61
CA ALA A 25 0.76 12.91 -4.93
C ALA A 25 0.04 13.40 -3.66
N SER A 26 -0.08 12.57 -2.62
CA SER A 26 -0.60 12.98 -1.32
C SER A 26 0.20 14.13 -0.71
N GLN A 27 1.52 14.00 -0.65
CA GLN A 27 2.42 15.04 -0.14
C GLN A 27 2.28 16.36 -0.90
N LEU A 28 2.24 16.30 -2.23
CA LEU A 28 2.09 17.49 -3.08
C LEU A 28 0.72 18.15 -2.93
N MET A 29 -0.33 17.37 -2.69
CA MET A 29 -1.70 17.88 -2.53
C MET A 29 -1.99 18.46 -1.15
N TRP A 30 -1.20 18.12 -0.13
CA TRP A 30 -1.42 18.57 1.25
C TRP A 30 -1.67 20.09 1.40
N PRO A 31 -0.86 21.00 0.82
CA PRO A 31 -1.10 22.45 0.94
C PRO A 31 -2.31 22.95 0.12
N HIS A 32 -2.84 22.15 -0.80
CA HIS A 32 -3.93 22.54 -1.70
C HIS A 32 -5.29 21.96 -1.28
N SER A 33 -5.30 20.72 -0.82
CA SER A 33 -6.49 20.03 -0.35
C SER A 33 -6.11 18.86 0.55
N VAL A 34 -6.34 19.04 1.86
CA VAL A 34 -6.09 18.01 2.87
C VAL A 34 -6.91 16.75 2.59
N SER A 35 -8.18 16.89 2.18
CA SER A 35 -9.06 15.75 1.91
C SER A 35 -8.55 14.91 0.71
N ILE A 36 -8.20 15.56 -0.41
CA ILE A 36 -7.61 14.87 -1.57
C ILE A 36 -6.27 14.23 -1.20
N SER A 37 -5.45 14.92 -0.41
CA SER A 37 -4.18 14.40 0.08
C SER A 37 -4.37 13.11 0.88
N ILE A 38 -5.32 13.10 1.82
CA ILE A 38 -5.61 11.94 2.67
C ILE A 38 -6.14 10.76 1.83
N VAL A 39 -6.99 11.00 0.85
CA VAL A 39 -7.47 9.95 -0.08
C VAL A 39 -6.31 9.32 -0.86
N ASN A 40 -5.37 10.13 -1.34
CA ASN A 40 -4.18 9.63 -2.04
C ASN A 40 -3.26 8.82 -1.12
N ALA A 41 -3.09 9.23 0.15
CA ALA A 41 -2.35 8.43 1.13
C ALA A 41 -3.05 7.09 1.42
N ALA A 42 -4.38 7.08 1.51
CA ALA A 42 -5.16 5.86 1.73
C ALA A 42 -5.01 4.90 0.54
N LEU A 43 -5.12 5.42 -0.69
CA LEU A 43 -4.91 4.63 -1.90
C LEU A 43 -3.48 4.07 -1.99
N SER A 44 -2.47 4.86 -1.60
CA SER A 44 -1.09 4.38 -1.52
C SER A 44 -0.96 3.16 -0.62
N LEU A 45 -1.53 3.20 0.59
CA LEU A 45 -1.51 2.07 1.54
C LEU A 45 -2.31 0.88 1.03
N GLU A 46 -3.48 1.11 0.42
CA GLU A 46 -4.28 0.05 -0.18
C GLU A 46 -3.48 -0.72 -1.25
N ILE A 47 -2.81 0.00 -2.16
CA ILE A 47 -1.98 -0.61 -3.20
C ILE A 47 -0.82 -1.37 -2.57
N LEU A 48 -0.16 -0.79 -1.57
CA LEU A 48 0.96 -1.42 -0.86
C LEU A 48 0.54 -2.74 -0.21
N PHE A 49 -0.57 -2.76 0.54
CA PHE A 49 -1.03 -3.97 1.21
C PHE A 49 -1.48 -5.04 0.21
N LYS A 50 -2.12 -4.63 -0.89
CA LYS A 50 -2.52 -5.55 -1.97
C LYS A 50 -1.32 -6.15 -2.70
N SER A 51 -0.17 -5.50 -2.73
CA SER A 51 1.01 -5.99 -3.44
C SER A 51 1.52 -7.33 -2.87
N PHE A 52 1.36 -7.54 -1.56
CA PHE A 52 1.70 -8.80 -0.89
C PHE A 52 0.74 -9.96 -1.19
N HIS A 53 -0.38 -9.69 -1.86
CA HIS A 53 -1.37 -10.69 -2.29
C HIS A 53 -1.64 -10.58 -3.79
N ALA A 54 -0.66 -10.07 -4.54
CA ALA A 54 -0.74 -9.89 -5.97
C ALA A 54 -0.56 -11.22 -6.72
N GLN A 55 -1.24 -11.33 -7.86
CA GLN A 55 -1.04 -12.36 -8.86
C GLN A 55 -0.78 -11.68 -10.19
N ILE A 56 0.28 -12.10 -10.90
CA ILE A 56 0.57 -11.58 -12.24
C ILE A 56 -0.55 -12.05 -13.19
N THR A 57 -1.02 -11.13 -14.03
CA THR A 57 -2.12 -11.34 -14.97
C THR A 57 -1.79 -10.86 -16.38
N GLY A 58 -0.65 -10.22 -16.58
CA GLY A 58 -0.18 -9.75 -17.88
C GLY A 58 1.19 -9.07 -17.77
N ASN A 59 1.89 -8.96 -18.90
CA ASN A 59 3.22 -8.36 -19.02
C ASN A 59 4.25 -8.95 -18.04
N GLU A 60 4.20 -10.27 -17.80
CA GLU A 60 5.10 -10.97 -16.88
C GLU A 60 6.57 -10.75 -17.28
N ASN A 61 7.40 -10.42 -16.30
CA ASN A 61 8.81 -10.03 -16.45
C ASN A 61 9.07 -8.70 -17.19
N GLU A 62 8.05 -7.86 -17.40
CA GLU A 62 8.21 -6.49 -17.90
C GLU A 62 8.07 -5.46 -16.77
N LEU A 63 8.62 -4.24 -16.95
CA LEU A 63 8.51 -3.17 -15.95
C LEU A 63 7.07 -2.73 -15.66
N ASN A 64 6.14 -3.00 -16.57
CA ASN A 64 4.74 -2.59 -16.49
C ASN A 64 3.81 -3.77 -16.19
N GLU A 65 4.32 -4.81 -15.50
CA GLU A 65 3.58 -5.98 -15.03
C GLU A 65 2.19 -5.62 -14.52
N LYS A 66 1.20 -6.42 -14.93
CA LYS A 66 -0.21 -6.25 -14.56
C LYS A 66 -0.57 -7.24 -13.48
N TYR A 67 -1.12 -6.75 -12.38
CA TYR A 67 -1.46 -7.58 -11.24
C TYR A 67 -2.97 -7.57 -10.97
N ARG A 68 -3.43 -8.67 -10.39
CA ARG A 68 -4.73 -8.77 -9.74
C ARG A 68 -4.51 -9.06 -8.27
N PHE A 69 -5.22 -8.34 -7.41
CA PHE A 69 -5.29 -8.64 -5.99
C PHE A 69 -6.09 -9.94 -5.75
N ASN A 70 -5.53 -10.88 -5.00
CA ASN A 70 -6.24 -12.06 -4.53
C ASN A 70 -7.22 -11.70 -3.41
N SER A 71 -8.43 -11.29 -3.76
CA SER A 71 -9.46 -10.86 -2.80
C SER A 71 -9.96 -11.95 -1.85
N LYS A 72 -9.54 -13.22 -2.01
CA LYS A 72 -9.92 -14.32 -1.12
C LYS A 72 -9.24 -14.24 0.25
N VAL A 73 -8.18 -13.43 0.38
CA VAL A 73 -7.43 -13.25 1.63
C VAL A 73 -8.14 -12.32 2.62
N VAL A 74 -9.18 -11.61 2.17
CA VAL A 74 -10.02 -10.73 2.99
C VAL A 74 -11.48 -11.16 2.93
N LYS A 75 -12.28 -10.68 3.89
CA LYS A 75 -13.73 -10.89 3.88
C LYS A 75 -14.37 -10.19 2.67
N ARG A 76 -15.51 -10.72 2.21
CA ARG A 76 -16.28 -10.10 1.11
C ARG A 76 -16.67 -8.66 1.49
N GLY A 77 -16.35 -7.70 0.63
CA GLY A 77 -16.61 -6.27 0.87
C GLY A 77 -15.43 -5.52 1.52
N SER A 78 -14.45 -6.22 2.08
CA SER A 78 -13.28 -5.63 2.76
C SER A 78 -12.09 -5.37 1.84
N ALA A 79 -12.26 -5.51 0.53
CA ALA A 79 -11.14 -5.37 -0.43
C ALA A 79 -10.57 -3.94 -0.53
N HIS A 80 -11.21 -2.95 0.10
CA HIS A 80 -10.77 -1.55 0.18
C HIS A 80 -10.63 -1.07 1.62
N ASP A 81 -10.78 -1.97 2.59
CA ASP A 81 -10.68 -1.64 4.00
C ASP A 81 -9.22 -1.74 4.44
N LEU A 82 -8.61 -0.61 4.82
CA LEU A 82 -7.18 -0.56 5.11
C LEU A 82 -6.79 -1.45 6.30
N LEU A 83 -7.64 -1.54 7.32
CA LEU A 83 -7.35 -2.35 8.50
C LEU A 83 -7.48 -3.84 8.18
N ASP A 84 -8.50 -4.23 7.42
CA ASP A 84 -8.67 -5.63 7.00
C ASP A 84 -7.56 -6.07 6.03
N LEU A 85 -7.14 -5.20 5.11
CA LEU A 85 -5.99 -5.44 4.23
C LEU A 85 -4.69 -5.60 5.02
N PHE A 86 -4.45 -4.72 6.00
CA PHE A 86 -3.30 -4.82 6.90
C PHE A 86 -3.32 -6.11 7.71
N ASN A 87 -4.49 -6.49 8.23
CA ASN A 87 -4.63 -7.71 9.02
C ASN A 87 -4.45 -8.98 8.19
N ALA A 88 -4.68 -8.92 6.88
CA ALA A 88 -4.48 -10.02 5.96
C ALA A 88 -3.03 -10.16 5.47
N LEU A 89 -2.12 -9.22 5.78
CA LEU A 89 -0.71 -9.32 5.38
C LEU A 89 -0.07 -10.64 5.85
N PRO A 90 0.88 -11.20 5.09
CA PRO A 90 1.72 -12.29 5.58
C PRO A 90 2.34 -11.95 6.94
N GLU A 91 2.40 -12.90 7.88
CA GLU A 91 2.79 -12.65 9.27
C GLU A 91 4.20 -12.04 9.42
N ASP A 92 5.13 -12.49 8.58
CA ASP A 92 6.50 -11.98 8.50
C ASP A 92 6.56 -10.51 8.03
N ILE A 93 5.58 -10.06 7.26
CA ILE A 93 5.43 -8.67 6.83
C ILE A 93 4.67 -7.86 7.87
N LYS A 94 3.55 -8.39 8.36
CA LYS A 94 2.70 -7.73 9.35
C LYS A 94 3.50 -7.36 10.59
N SER A 95 4.26 -8.30 11.14
CA SER A 95 5.13 -8.07 12.32
C SER A 95 6.16 -6.94 12.11
N GLN A 96 6.61 -6.69 10.88
CA GLN A 96 7.52 -5.59 10.58
C GLN A 96 6.81 -4.23 10.47
N PHE A 97 5.51 -4.23 10.13
CA PHE A 97 4.71 -3.01 9.94
C PHE A 97 3.94 -2.62 11.20
N ASP A 98 3.68 -3.60 12.06
CA ASP A 98 2.84 -3.47 13.24
C ASP A 98 3.44 -2.53 14.28
N SER A 99 2.59 -1.63 14.73
CA SER A 99 2.79 -0.74 15.88
C SER A 99 1.42 -0.24 16.30
N SER A 100 1.23 0.04 17.59
CA SER A 100 -0.03 0.60 18.09
C SER A 100 -0.48 1.81 17.28
N PHE A 101 0.46 2.73 16.99
CA PHE A 101 0.20 3.89 16.15
C PHE A 101 -0.25 3.54 14.72
N THR A 102 0.38 2.54 14.07
CA THR A 102 -0.07 2.07 12.75
C THR A 102 -1.52 1.61 12.83
N VAL A 103 -1.84 0.73 13.77
CA VAL A 103 -3.16 0.11 13.89
C VAL A 103 -4.24 1.15 14.21
N ASP A 104 -3.96 2.10 15.11
CA ASP A 104 -4.90 3.16 15.48
C ASP A 104 -5.25 4.04 14.27
N ILE A 105 -4.24 4.44 13.48
CA ILE A 105 -4.46 5.25 12.29
C ILE A 105 -5.21 4.46 11.21
N LEU A 106 -4.83 3.21 10.95
CA LEU A 106 -5.55 2.37 9.98
C LEU A 106 -7.00 2.13 10.40
N THR A 107 -7.26 1.98 11.70
CA THR A 107 -8.62 1.84 12.23
C THR A 107 -9.44 3.10 11.97
N LYS A 108 -8.86 4.28 12.24
CA LYS A 108 -9.53 5.58 12.06
C LYS A 108 -9.89 5.85 10.60
N TYR A 109 -9.03 5.50 9.65
CA TYR A 109 -9.16 5.85 8.24
C TYR A 109 -9.49 4.65 7.35
N ARG A 110 -10.00 3.55 7.93
CA ARG A 110 -10.22 2.27 7.27
C ARG A 110 -11.00 2.34 5.96
N SER A 111 -11.96 3.26 5.85
CA SER A 111 -12.88 3.42 4.71
C SER A 111 -12.61 4.67 3.85
N THR A 112 -11.57 5.43 4.16
CA THR A 112 -11.31 6.75 3.56
C THR A 112 -11.22 6.71 2.04
N PHE A 113 -10.57 5.68 1.46
CA PHE A 113 -10.49 5.56 0.01
C PHE A 113 -11.87 5.42 -0.67
N VAL A 114 -12.85 4.79 -0.02
CA VAL A 114 -14.18 4.59 -0.62
C VAL A 114 -15.10 5.77 -0.31
N GLY A 115 -15.11 6.20 0.96
CA GLY A 115 -16.08 7.16 1.49
C GLY A 115 -15.76 8.62 1.23
N GLU A 116 -14.50 8.97 0.98
CA GLU A 116 -14.04 10.38 0.98
C GLU A 116 -13.61 10.89 -0.40
N ARG A 117 -13.94 10.15 -1.47
CA ARG A 117 -13.52 10.50 -2.85
C ARG A 117 -14.17 11.78 -3.36
N TYR A 118 -15.37 12.07 -2.88
CA TYR A 118 -16.18 13.17 -3.38
C TYR A 118 -16.26 14.27 -2.33
N ILE A 119 -15.26 15.15 -2.34
CA ILE A 119 -15.08 16.21 -1.33
C ILE A 119 -16.22 17.24 -1.29
N TYR A 120 -17.12 17.23 -2.27
CA TYR A 120 -18.32 18.08 -2.31
C TYR A 120 -19.53 17.42 -1.62
N GLU A 121 -19.44 16.16 -1.19
CA GLU A 121 -20.51 15.50 -0.44
C GLU A 121 -20.55 16.01 1.00
N LEU A 122 -21.75 16.10 1.57
CA LEU A 122 -21.96 16.65 2.91
C LEU A 122 -21.21 15.88 4.00
N SER A 123 -20.97 14.58 3.78
CA SER A 123 -20.24 13.70 4.70
C SER A 123 -18.72 13.78 4.56
N ALA A 124 -18.19 14.58 3.62
CA ALA A 124 -16.75 14.61 3.34
C ALA A 124 -15.95 15.18 4.52
N ILE A 125 -14.77 14.60 4.74
CA ILE A 125 -13.81 15.06 5.74
C ILE A 125 -13.36 16.49 5.42
N GLY A 126 -13.60 17.41 6.36
CA GLY A 126 -13.19 18.82 6.28
C GLY A 126 -11.75 19.13 6.73
N GLY A 127 -11.00 18.13 7.21
CA GLY A 127 -9.62 18.30 7.68
C GLY A 127 -9.02 17.00 8.22
N GLY A 128 -7.71 16.99 8.50
CA GLY A 128 -7.08 15.76 9.00
C GLY A 128 -5.61 15.94 9.37
N THR A 129 -4.92 14.83 9.55
CA THR A 129 -3.51 14.77 10.00
C THR A 129 -2.63 14.13 8.93
N GLY A 130 -1.34 14.49 8.92
CA GLY A 130 -0.34 13.87 8.02
C GLY A 130 -0.02 12.40 8.35
N ALA A 131 -0.61 11.85 9.40
CA ALA A 131 -0.26 10.52 9.94
C ALA A 131 -0.39 9.39 8.90
N LEU A 132 -1.37 9.45 8.01
CA LEU A 132 -1.55 8.41 6.99
C LEU A 132 -0.42 8.43 5.95
N MET A 133 0.00 9.63 5.55
CA MET A 133 1.09 9.89 4.63
C MET A 133 2.44 9.50 5.26
N ASP A 134 2.62 9.76 6.55
CA ASP A 134 3.82 9.34 7.30
C ASP A 134 3.91 7.81 7.39
N ILE A 135 2.78 7.13 7.65
CA ILE A 135 2.72 5.66 7.65
C ILE A 135 3.01 5.13 6.24
N ALA A 136 2.38 5.66 5.19
CA ALA A 136 2.63 5.25 3.81
C ALA A 136 4.13 5.36 3.47
N SER A 137 4.75 6.50 3.74
CA SER A 137 6.17 6.74 3.50
C SER A 137 7.05 5.69 4.19
N ARG A 138 6.82 5.47 5.50
CA ARG A 138 7.58 4.49 6.29
C ARG A 138 7.39 3.06 5.81
N LEU A 139 6.18 2.66 5.44
CA LEU A 139 5.90 1.30 4.99
C LEU A 139 6.43 1.04 3.58
N ILE A 140 6.44 2.05 2.70
CA ILE A 140 7.12 1.99 1.40
C ILE A 140 8.62 1.79 1.61
N ASP A 141 9.27 2.59 2.47
CA ASP A 141 10.70 2.44 2.80
C ASP A 141 11.03 1.02 3.28
N LYS A 142 10.21 0.49 4.20
CA LYS A 142 10.37 -0.88 4.70
C LYS A 142 10.18 -1.91 3.59
N THR A 143 9.18 -1.74 2.73
CA THR A 143 8.91 -2.69 1.64
C THR A 143 10.05 -2.71 0.62
N VAL A 144 10.61 -1.55 0.27
CA VAL A 144 11.81 -1.48 -0.58
C VAL A 144 12.98 -2.25 0.04
N GLN A 145 13.22 -2.09 1.34
CA GLN A 145 14.27 -2.84 2.03
C GLN A 145 14.01 -4.36 2.02
N ILE A 146 12.76 -4.78 2.20
CA ILE A 146 12.36 -6.19 2.14
C ILE A 146 12.58 -6.75 0.73
N TYR A 147 12.15 -6.02 -0.31
CA TYR A 147 12.31 -6.44 -1.70
C TYR A 147 13.78 -6.58 -2.08
N ARG A 148 14.63 -5.64 -1.66
CA ARG A 148 16.09 -5.71 -1.85
C ARG A 148 16.71 -6.93 -1.15
N LYS A 149 16.30 -7.23 0.08
CA LYS A 149 16.77 -8.41 0.82
C LYS A 149 16.38 -9.72 0.15
N ARG A 150 15.24 -9.75 -0.56
CA ARG A 150 14.79 -10.88 -1.40
C ARG A 150 15.41 -10.89 -2.80
N GLY A 151 16.36 -10.00 -3.09
CA GLY A 151 17.07 -9.97 -4.38
C GLY A 151 16.31 -9.32 -5.52
N CYS A 152 15.33 -8.45 -5.24
CA CYS A 152 14.62 -7.70 -6.27
C CYS A 152 15.60 -6.82 -7.08
N THR A 153 15.65 -7.05 -8.40
CA THR A 153 16.51 -6.32 -9.35
C THR A 153 15.77 -5.27 -10.15
N ASP A 154 14.49 -5.03 -9.85
CA ASP A 154 13.69 -4.02 -10.53
C ASP A 154 14.36 -2.63 -10.43
N PRO A 155 14.50 -1.90 -11.56
CA PRO A 155 15.21 -0.62 -11.58
C PRO A 155 14.66 0.41 -10.59
N TRP A 156 13.35 0.48 -10.39
CA TRP A 156 12.77 1.44 -9.46
C TRP A 156 13.15 1.09 -8.02
N VAL A 157 13.05 -0.20 -7.65
CA VAL A 157 13.46 -0.69 -6.32
C VAL A 157 14.95 -0.49 -6.08
N VAL A 158 15.79 -0.70 -7.09
CA VAL A 158 17.25 -0.51 -6.99
C VAL A 158 17.61 0.96 -6.80
N ASN A 159 17.00 1.88 -7.56
CA ASN A 159 17.36 3.29 -7.53
C ASN A 159 16.73 4.09 -6.37
N TYR A 160 15.69 3.56 -5.72
CA TYR A 160 15.04 4.21 -4.57
C TYR A 160 16.03 4.64 -3.45
N PRO A 161 15.88 5.81 -2.79
CA PRO A 161 14.87 6.84 -3.02
C PRO A 161 15.27 7.87 -4.08
N LYS A 162 16.35 7.63 -4.86
CA LYS A 162 16.82 8.54 -5.92
C LYS A 162 16.08 8.26 -7.24
N VAL A 163 14.75 8.32 -7.18
CA VAL A 163 13.81 8.12 -8.28
C VAL A 163 13.15 9.43 -8.67
#